data_AF-A0A640SRD6-F1
#
_entry.id   AF-A0A640SRD6-F1
#
_cell.length_a   1.000
_cell.length_b   1.000
_cell.length_c   1.000
_cell.angle_alpha   90.00
_cell.angle_beta   90.00
_cell.angle_gamma   90.00
#
_symmetry.space_group_name_H-M   'P 1'
#
loop_
_entity.id
_entity.type
_entity.pdbx_description
1 polymer ?
#
loop_
_entity_poly.entity_id
_entity_poly.type
_entity_poly.pdbx_seq_one_letter_code
_entity_poly.pdbx_strand_id
1 'polypeptide(L)'
;MFGAYTMAQEAGADVITHVPLDRALDDEAVNRMAADGRIAVPTLSMMEAMSERMDGARSGYGQARANVAALHRAGVPILAGTDADSTLAFVPYGTSLHHELELLVDAGLTTVDALRAATSLPARHFGLTDRGAVEPGLRADLVLVDGDPIAHIRATRRIRRIWCAGTEHTPATDH
;
A
#
# COMPACT_ATOMS: atom_id res chain seq x y z
N MET A 1 -11.65 3.98 14.51
CA MET A 1 -10.94 2.89 13.79
C MET A 1 -9.99 2.15 14.71
N PHE A 2 -9.34 2.85 15.64
CA PHE A 2 -8.41 2.25 16.61
C PHE A 2 -8.94 1.03 17.39
N GLY A 3 -10.18 1.06 17.89
CA GLY A 3 -10.74 -0.10 18.62
C GLY A 3 -10.80 -1.38 17.78
N ALA A 4 -11.14 -1.27 16.50
CA ALA A 4 -11.14 -2.40 15.57
C ALA A 4 -9.71 -2.89 15.27
N TYR A 5 -8.74 -1.97 15.22
CA TYR A 5 -7.32 -2.30 15.04
C TYR A 5 -6.81 -3.16 16.20
N THR A 6 -7.04 -2.74 17.45
CA THR A 6 -6.65 -3.51 18.63
C THR A 6 -7.36 -4.85 18.70
N MET A 7 -8.66 -4.91 18.37
CA MET A 7 -9.39 -6.18 18.28
C MET A 7 -8.78 -7.14 17.25
N ALA A 8 -8.37 -6.65 16.08
CA ALA A 8 -7.67 -7.47 15.08
C ALA A 8 -6.32 -7.98 15.61
N GLN A 9 -5.61 -7.14 16.37
CA GLN A 9 -4.38 -7.56 17.05
C GLN A 9 -4.66 -8.68 18.06
N GLU A 10 -5.62 -8.50 18.95
CA GLU A 10 -5.98 -9.48 19.98
C GLU A 10 -6.52 -10.79 19.40
N ALA A 11 -7.24 -10.73 18.29
CA ALA A 11 -7.74 -11.90 17.58
C ALA A 11 -6.65 -12.70 16.85
N GLY A 12 -5.41 -12.19 16.79
CA GLY A 12 -4.30 -12.86 16.11
C GLY A 12 -4.36 -12.78 14.59
N ALA A 13 -4.98 -11.74 14.01
CA ALA A 13 -4.97 -11.55 12.56
C ALA A 13 -3.54 -11.37 12.02
N ASP A 14 -3.23 -12.08 10.93
CA ASP A 14 -1.94 -12.03 10.24
C ASP A 14 -1.74 -10.72 9.47
N VAL A 15 -2.83 -10.23 8.86
CA VAL A 15 -2.87 -8.99 8.07
C VAL A 15 -3.90 -8.07 8.68
N ILE A 16 -3.49 -6.84 9.01
CA ILE A 16 -4.39 -5.82 9.54
C ILE A 16 -4.57 -4.71 8.52
N THR A 17 -5.84 -4.52 8.17
CA THR A 17 -6.38 -3.47 7.31
C THR A 17 -7.47 -2.77 8.13
N HIS A 18 -7.54 -1.45 8.30
CA HIS A 18 -6.77 -0.32 7.77
C HIS A 18 -5.88 0.29 8.88
N VAL A 19 -5.01 1.26 8.57
CA VAL A 19 -4.35 2.02 9.66
C VAL A 19 -5.33 2.99 10.34
N PRO A 20 -5.25 3.20 11.66
CA PRO A 20 -6.16 4.11 12.34
C PRO A 20 -6.04 5.56 11.85
N LEU A 21 -7.17 6.16 11.50
CA LEU A 21 -7.31 7.58 11.16
C LEU A 21 -7.50 8.46 12.40
N ASP A 22 -8.11 7.91 13.45
CA ASP A 22 -8.66 8.66 14.59
C ASP A 22 -7.65 8.97 15.71
N ARG A 23 -6.53 8.23 15.78
CA ARG A 23 -5.48 8.44 16.78
C ARG A 23 -4.16 7.75 16.42
N ALA A 24 -3.10 8.14 17.12
CA ALA A 24 -1.81 7.47 17.06
C ALA A 24 -1.89 6.03 17.60
N LEU A 25 -1.17 5.14 16.92
CA LEU A 25 -0.72 3.89 17.51
C LEU A 25 0.31 4.21 18.60
N ASP A 26 0.15 3.61 19.77
CA ASP A 26 1.18 3.65 20.80
C ASP A 26 2.29 2.64 20.49
N ASP A 27 3.42 2.79 21.18
CA ASP A 27 4.59 1.93 20.98
C ASP A 27 4.27 0.47 21.27
N GLU A 28 3.34 0.18 22.19
CA GLU A 28 2.93 -1.19 22.49
C GLU A 28 2.24 -1.82 21.28
N ALA A 29 1.25 -1.14 20.68
CA ALA A 29 0.55 -1.62 19.49
C ALA A 29 1.50 -1.80 18.30
N VAL A 30 2.44 -0.87 18.09
CA VAL A 30 3.46 -0.96 17.03
C VAL A 30 4.42 -2.13 17.27
N ASN A 31 4.96 -2.25 18.48
CA ASN A 31 5.91 -3.32 18.82
C ASN A 31 5.24 -4.70 18.75
N ARG A 32 3.96 -4.80 19.09
CA ARG A 32 3.19 -6.04 18.95
C ARG A 32 3.07 -6.49 17.49
N MET A 33 2.81 -5.56 16.57
CA MET A 33 2.81 -5.88 15.12
C MET A 33 4.14 -6.48 14.68
N ALA A 34 5.26 -5.85 15.08
CA ALA A 34 6.59 -6.28 14.70
C ALA A 34 6.98 -7.62 15.34
N ALA A 35 6.74 -7.78 16.65
CA ALA A 35 7.10 -8.99 17.40
C ALA A 35 6.35 -10.23 16.90
N ASP A 36 5.08 -10.06 16.52
CA ASP A 36 4.24 -11.15 16.02
C ASP A 36 4.45 -11.43 14.52
N GLY A 37 5.29 -10.64 13.83
CA GLY A 37 5.53 -10.78 12.38
C GLY A 37 4.30 -10.45 11.52
N ARG A 38 3.39 -9.62 12.03
CA ARG A 38 2.14 -9.25 11.36
C ARG A 38 2.38 -8.24 10.25
N ILE A 39 1.43 -8.19 9.33
CA ILE A 39 1.48 -7.34 8.14
C ILE A 39 0.47 -6.20 8.28
N ALA A 40 0.84 -5.00 7.82
CA ALA A 40 -0.10 -3.89 7.69
C ALA A 40 -0.40 -3.60 6.22
N VAL A 41 -1.69 -3.45 5.89
CA VAL A 41 -2.18 -2.91 4.62
C VAL A 41 -2.85 -1.57 4.92
N PRO A 42 -2.17 -0.43 4.72
CA PRO A 42 -2.65 0.85 5.26
C PRO A 42 -3.89 1.41 4.59
N THR A 43 -4.03 1.29 3.28
CA THR A 43 -5.10 1.92 2.47
C THR A 43 -5.13 3.43 2.62
N LEU A 44 -3.96 4.08 2.52
CA LEU A 44 -3.84 5.53 2.68
C LEU A 44 -4.70 6.30 1.66
N SER A 45 -4.93 5.74 0.47
CA SER A 45 -5.82 6.31 -0.56
C SER A 45 -7.26 6.46 -0.05
N MET A 46 -7.78 5.41 0.59
CA MET A 46 -9.09 5.42 1.26
C MET A 46 -9.08 6.36 2.47
N MET A 47 -8.03 6.33 3.29
CA MET A 47 -7.91 7.22 4.46
C MET A 47 -7.90 8.70 4.07
N GLU A 48 -7.23 9.06 2.98
CA GLU A 48 -7.20 10.42 2.44
C GLU A 48 -8.59 10.85 2.00
N ALA A 49 -9.22 10.07 1.12
CA ALA A 49 -10.56 10.34 0.59
C ALA A 49 -11.64 10.42 1.68
N MET A 50 -11.59 9.54 2.69
CA MET A 50 -12.47 9.62 3.86
C MET A 50 -12.23 10.90 4.66
N SER A 51 -10.98 11.31 4.87
CA SER A 51 -10.67 12.53 5.62
C SER A 51 -11.20 13.79 4.93
N GLU A 52 -11.14 13.84 3.59
CA GLU A 52 -11.65 14.97 2.80
C GLU A 52 -13.19 15.06 2.89
N ARG A 53 -13.87 13.91 2.89
CA ARG A 53 -15.35 13.82 2.99
C ARG A 53 -15.89 14.14 4.39
N MET A 54 -15.09 13.96 5.44
CA MET A 54 -15.49 14.11 6.85
C MET A 54 -15.28 15.53 7.43
N ASP A 55 -15.17 16.56 6.58
CA ASP A 55 -15.21 18.00 6.91
C ASP A 55 -13.86 18.66 7.33
N GLY A 56 -13.02 18.94 6.32
CA GLY A 56 -12.35 20.24 6.10
C GLY A 56 -11.15 20.70 6.95
N ALA A 57 -11.02 20.36 8.24
CA ALA A 57 -9.97 20.98 9.08
C ALA A 57 -9.50 20.20 10.34
N ARG A 58 -10.01 19.00 10.60
CA ARG A 58 -9.54 18.12 11.70
C ARG A 58 -8.99 16.81 11.15
N SER A 59 -8.16 16.91 10.11
CA SER A 59 -7.79 15.78 9.25
C SER A 59 -6.91 14.76 9.98
N GLY A 60 -7.52 13.63 10.34
CA GLY A 60 -6.81 12.45 10.83
C GLY A 60 -5.86 11.83 9.80
N TYR A 61 -5.84 12.33 8.55
CA TYR A 61 -4.96 11.81 7.51
C TYR A 61 -3.48 11.95 7.88
N GLY A 62 -3.08 13.08 8.47
CA GLY A 62 -1.72 13.23 9.01
C GLY A 62 -1.38 12.17 10.05
N GLN A 63 -2.38 11.74 10.82
CA GLN A 63 -2.23 10.66 11.80
C GLN A 63 -2.12 9.28 11.15
N ALA A 64 -2.91 8.99 10.11
CA ALA A 64 -2.79 7.75 9.35
C ALA A 64 -1.39 7.61 8.73
N ARG A 65 -0.87 8.70 8.12
CA ARG A 65 0.51 8.75 7.62
C ARG A 65 1.55 8.52 8.71
N ALA A 66 1.40 9.19 9.86
CA ALA A 66 2.31 9.01 10.99
C ALA A 66 2.30 7.57 11.53
N ASN A 67 1.14 6.90 11.54
CA ASN A 67 1.01 5.51 11.94
C ASN A 67 1.73 4.57 10.97
N VAL A 68 1.61 4.78 9.66
CA VAL A 68 2.39 4.02 8.65
C VAL A 68 3.88 4.22 8.86
N ALA A 69 4.32 5.46 9.10
CA ALA A 69 5.72 5.77 9.37
C ALA A 69 6.25 5.04 10.61
N ALA A 70 5.45 4.99 11.69
CA ALA A 70 5.81 4.31 12.92
C ALA A 70 5.93 2.78 12.73
N LEU A 71 4.95 2.17 12.05
CA LEU A 71 4.96 0.73 11.72
C LEU A 71 6.17 0.37 10.83
N HIS A 72 6.42 1.14 9.78
CA HIS A 72 7.56 0.92 8.88
C HIS A 72 8.90 1.03 9.61
N ARG A 73 9.09 2.06 10.45
CA ARG A 73 10.31 2.22 11.27
C ARG A 73 10.52 1.06 12.27
N ALA A 74 9.43 0.47 12.76
CA ALA A 74 9.49 -0.68 13.66
C ALA A 74 9.76 -2.01 12.92
N GLY A 75 9.87 -1.99 11.59
CA GLY A 75 10.14 -3.19 10.78
C GLY A 75 8.89 -4.02 10.46
N VAL A 76 7.69 -3.48 10.68
CA VAL A 76 6.44 -4.13 10.27
C VAL A 76 6.37 -4.17 8.74
N PRO A 77 6.16 -5.34 8.11
CA PRO A 77 5.91 -5.42 6.67
C PRO A 77 4.70 -4.59 6.26
N ILE A 78 4.92 -3.65 5.35
CA ILE A 78 3.86 -2.83 4.74
C ILE A 78 3.59 -3.36 3.33
N LEU A 79 2.33 -3.70 3.05
CA LEU A 79 1.85 -4.04 1.71
C LEU A 79 0.99 -2.91 1.17
N ALA A 80 1.09 -2.66 -0.14
CA ALA A 80 0.22 -1.71 -0.82
C ALA A 80 -1.18 -2.30 -0.99
N GLY A 81 -2.20 -1.53 -0.61
CA GLY A 81 -3.60 -1.82 -0.87
C GLY A 81 -4.35 -0.51 -0.84
N THR A 82 -5.31 -0.31 -1.75
CA THR A 82 -5.94 1.01 -1.96
C THR A 82 -7.33 1.11 -1.34
N ASP A 83 -7.97 -0.04 -1.14
CA ASP A 83 -9.40 -0.16 -0.88
C ASP A 83 -10.25 0.52 -1.97
N ALA A 84 -9.88 0.29 -3.24
CA ALA A 84 -10.60 0.82 -4.39
C ALA A 84 -12.09 0.42 -4.35
N ASP A 85 -12.95 1.44 -4.32
CA ASP A 85 -14.40 1.30 -4.24
C ASP A 85 -15.08 2.34 -5.14
N SER A 86 -16.34 2.09 -5.47
CA SER A 86 -17.20 3.04 -6.19
C SER A 86 -18.39 3.51 -5.34
N THR A 87 -18.31 3.43 -4.01
CA THR A 87 -19.46 3.59 -3.12
C THR A 87 -19.20 4.48 -1.91
N LEU A 88 -18.22 4.14 -1.06
CA LEU A 88 -18.03 4.81 0.23
C LEU A 88 -17.05 5.98 0.10
N ALA A 89 -15.85 5.71 -0.42
CA ALA A 89 -14.83 6.73 -0.60
C ALA A 89 -14.50 7.05 -2.06
N PHE A 90 -15.07 6.32 -3.02
CA PHE A 90 -14.90 6.58 -4.45
C PHE A 90 -13.43 6.53 -4.90
N VAL A 91 -12.67 5.58 -4.33
CA VAL A 91 -11.25 5.37 -4.67
C VAL A 91 -11.17 4.64 -6.03
N PRO A 92 -10.58 5.26 -7.08
CA PRO A 92 -10.65 4.74 -8.44
C PRO A 92 -9.87 3.43 -8.63
N TYR A 93 -10.40 2.48 -9.41
CA TYR A 93 -9.68 1.26 -9.78
C TYR A 93 -8.48 1.57 -10.68
N GLY A 94 -7.40 0.80 -10.50
CA GLY A 94 -6.16 0.94 -11.29
C GLY A 94 -5.29 2.11 -10.85
N THR A 95 -5.73 3.35 -11.07
CA THR A 95 -4.92 4.55 -10.82
C THR A 95 -4.65 4.81 -9.33
N SER A 96 -5.53 4.36 -8.43
CA SER A 96 -5.32 4.48 -6.98
C SER A 96 -4.10 3.73 -6.49
N LEU A 97 -3.64 2.66 -7.15
CA LEU A 97 -2.45 1.94 -6.70
C LEU A 97 -1.19 2.82 -6.83
N HIS A 98 -1.08 3.58 -7.92
CA HIS A 98 0.02 4.53 -8.08
C HIS A 98 -0.04 5.65 -7.05
N HIS A 99 -1.25 6.10 -6.70
CA HIS A 99 -1.47 7.06 -5.63
C HIS A 99 -1.05 6.50 -4.28
N GLU A 100 -1.45 5.28 -3.93
CA GLU A 100 -1.03 4.60 -2.70
C GLU A 100 0.50 4.52 -2.59
N LEU A 101 1.21 4.22 -3.68
CA LEU A 101 2.67 4.21 -3.69
C LEU A 101 3.26 5.59 -3.39
N GLU A 102 2.67 6.66 -3.92
CA GLU A 102 3.08 8.04 -3.59
C GLU A 102 2.82 8.36 -2.11
N LEU A 103 1.67 7.96 -1.57
CA LEU A 103 1.30 8.19 -0.17
C LEU A 103 2.20 7.39 0.79
N LEU A 104 2.60 6.18 0.42
CA LEU A 104 3.56 5.37 1.19
C LEU A 104 4.93 6.05 1.24
N VAL A 105 5.42 6.61 0.14
CA VAL A 105 6.67 7.39 0.11
C VAL A 105 6.53 8.66 0.95
N ASP A 106 5.39 9.37 0.85
CA ASP A 106 5.08 10.54 1.66
C ASP A 106 4.92 10.21 3.16
N ALA A 107 4.60 8.96 3.51
CA ALA A 107 4.61 8.44 4.88
C ALA A 107 6.01 8.01 5.36
N GLY A 108 7.04 8.09 4.51
CA GLY A 108 8.44 7.87 4.89
C GLY A 108 9.06 6.56 4.38
N LEU A 109 8.36 5.78 3.56
CA LEU A 109 8.97 4.65 2.87
C LEU A 109 9.95 5.15 1.79
N THR A 110 11.01 4.39 1.53
CA THR A 110 11.80 4.62 0.32
C THR A 110 11.00 4.24 -0.93
N THR A 111 11.35 4.79 -2.09
CA THR A 111 10.74 4.40 -3.37
C THR A 111 10.86 2.90 -3.64
N VAL A 112 12.01 2.30 -3.26
CA VAL A 112 12.25 0.86 -3.37
C VAL A 112 11.32 0.06 -2.44
N ASP A 113 11.12 0.51 -1.21
CA ASP A 113 10.21 -0.17 -0.28
C ASP A 113 8.76 -0.07 -0.74
N ALA A 114 8.34 1.09 -1.26
CA ALA A 114 7.01 1.25 -1.85
C ALA A 114 6.81 0.30 -3.06
N LEU A 115 7.79 0.20 -3.96
CA LEU A 115 7.73 -0.76 -5.08
C LEU A 115 7.64 -2.21 -4.59
N ARG A 116 8.43 -2.58 -3.57
CA ARG A 116 8.38 -3.92 -2.94
C ARG A 116 7.03 -4.21 -2.28
N ALA A 117 6.41 -3.21 -1.66
CA ALA A 117 5.09 -3.31 -1.03
C ALA A 117 3.98 -3.68 -2.03
N ALA A 118 4.16 -3.39 -3.32
CA ALA A 118 3.23 -3.76 -4.39
C ALA A 118 3.69 -4.96 -5.25
N THR A 119 4.87 -5.55 -4.98
CA THR A 119 5.46 -6.60 -5.83
C THR A 119 5.94 -7.81 -5.01
N SER A 120 7.19 -7.79 -4.55
CA SER A 120 7.83 -8.94 -3.92
C SER A 120 7.28 -9.26 -2.53
N LEU A 121 6.82 -8.25 -1.78
CA LEU A 121 6.29 -8.47 -0.43
C LEU A 121 4.93 -9.17 -0.46
N PRO A 122 3.91 -8.71 -1.22
CA PRO A 122 2.65 -9.45 -1.33
C PRO A 122 2.87 -10.88 -1.84
N ALA A 123 3.73 -11.06 -2.84
CA ALA A 123 4.03 -12.39 -3.37
C ALA A 123 4.59 -13.32 -2.29
N ARG A 124 5.56 -12.84 -1.50
CA ARG A 124 6.13 -13.59 -0.37
C ARG A 124 5.09 -13.93 0.69
N HIS A 125 4.30 -12.95 1.13
CA HIS A 125 3.38 -13.12 2.25
C HIS A 125 2.12 -13.93 1.90
N PHE A 126 1.73 -13.95 0.63
CA PHE A 126 0.62 -14.78 0.16
C PHE A 126 1.06 -16.11 -0.49
N GLY A 127 2.35 -16.45 -0.43
CA GLY A 127 2.87 -17.70 -0.96
C GLY A 127 2.79 -17.82 -2.48
N LEU A 128 2.81 -16.71 -3.20
CA LEU A 128 2.81 -16.67 -4.67
C LEU A 128 4.24 -16.86 -5.17
N THR A 129 4.59 -18.10 -5.50
CA THR A 129 5.96 -18.50 -5.88
C THR A 129 6.29 -18.24 -7.35
N ASP A 130 5.31 -17.83 -8.15
CA ASP A 130 5.43 -17.65 -9.60
C ASP A 130 5.54 -16.18 -10.03
N ARG A 131 5.52 -15.20 -9.12
CA ARG A 131 5.50 -13.76 -9.46
C ARG A 131 6.09 -12.87 -8.37
N GLY A 132 6.12 -11.57 -8.62
CA GLY A 132 6.59 -10.54 -7.68
C GLY A 132 8.07 -10.16 -7.84
N ALA A 133 8.78 -10.79 -8.77
CA ALA A 133 10.13 -10.44 -9.19
C ALA A 133 10.32 -10.66 -10.69
N VAL A 134 11.35 -10.05 -11.27
CA VAL A 134 11.76 -10.25 -12.67
C VAL A 134 12.93 -11.22 -12.70
N GLU A 135 12.63 -12.51 -12.74
CA GLU A 135 13.62 -13.60 -12.70
C GLU A 135 13.26 -14.73 -13.67
N PRO A 136 14.24 -15.45 -14.24
CA PRO A 136 13.96 -16.62 -15.08
C PRO A 136 13.11 -17.67 -14.35
N GLY A 137 12.08 -18.16 -15.04
CA GLY A 137 11.16 -19.18 -14.50
C GLY A 137 9.91 -18.62 -13.82
N LEU A 138 9.86 -17.32 -13.53
CA LEU A 138 8.65 -16.67 -13.03
C LEU A 138 7.68 -16.32 -14.18
N ARG A 139 6.40 -16.18 -13.83
CA ARG A 139 5.35 -15.70 -14.72
C ARG A 139 5.71 -14.31 -15.24
N ALA A 140 5.55 -14.11 -16.55
CA ALA A 140 5.82 -12.83 -17.21
C ALA A 140 4.67 -11.82 -16.96
N ASP A 141 4.51 -11.43 -15.69
CA ASP A 141 3.66 -10.33 -15.24
C ASP A 141 4.56 -9.08 -15.08
N LEU A 142 4.60 -8.22 -16.11
CA LEU A 142 5.56 -7.13 -16.24
C LEU A 142 4.86 -5.80 -16.52
N VAL A 143 5.41 -4.70 -16.01
CA VAL A 143 4.99 -3.34 -16.34
C VAL A 143 6.22 -2.56 -16.77
N LEU A 144 6.20 -2.02 -18.00
CA LEU A 144 7.21 -1.10 -18.50
C LEU A 144 6.73 0.32 -18.28
N VAL A 145 7.57 1.15 -17.67
CA VAL A 145 7.29 2.57 -17.40
C VAL A 145 8.32 3.46 -18.07
N ASP A 146 7.91 4.69 -18.39
CA ASP A 146 8.79 5.74 -18.91
C ASP A 146 9.43 6.50 -17.74
N GLY A 147 10.76 6.45 -17.64
CA GLY A 147 11.54 7.05 -16.55
C GLY A 147 11.81 6.10 -15.37
N ASP A 148 12.43 6.64 -14.31
CA ASP A 148 12.97 5.84 -13.20
C ASP A 148 12.10 5.93 -11.93
N PRO A 149 11.39 4.86 -11.53
CA PRO A 149 10.58 4.83 -10.32
C PRO A 149 11.39 4.72 -9.03
N ILE A 150 12.67 4.32 -9.09
CA ILE A 150 13.58 4.33 -7.94
C ILE A 150 13.96 5.78 -7.62
N ALA A 151 14.25 6.60 -8.63
CA ALA A 151 14.49 8.02 -8.44
C ALA A 151 13.20 8.78 -8.05
N HIS A 152 12.08 8.50 -8.73
CA HIS A 152 10.81 9.21 -8.54
C HIS A 152 9.61 8.29 -8.69
N ILE A 153 8.93 7.96 -7.58
CA ILE A 153 7.81 7.00 -7.55
C ILE A 153 6.66 7.32 -8.52
N ARG A 154 6.44 8.61 -8.84
CA ARG A 154 5.46 9.06 -9.85
C ARG A 154 5.72 8.52 -11.26
N ALA A 155 6.93 8.05 -11.55
CA ALA A 155 7.25 7.38 -12.81
C ALA A 155 6.38 6.14 -13.05
N THR A 156 5.87 5.50 -11.98
CA THR A 156 4.97 4.34 -12.10
C THR A 156 3.70 4.64 -12.89
N ARG A 157 3.26 5.90 -12.97
CA ARG A 157 2.08 6.31 -13.76
C ARG A 157 2.33 6.35 -15.27
N ARG A 158 3.59 6.45 -15.71
CA ARG A 158 3.92 6.60 -17.13
C ARG A 158 4.06 5.24 -17.79
N ILE A 159 3.01 4.42 -17.70
CA ILE A 159 3.02 3.06 -18.21
C ILE A 159 3.08 3.07 -19.73
N ARG A 160 4.04 2.32 -20.29
CA ARG A 160 4.21 2.12 -21.73
C ARG A 160 3.58 0.82 -22.20
N ARG A 161 3.79 -0.25 -21.45
CA ARG A 161 3.36 -1.61 -21.78
C ARG A 161 3.11 -2.43 -20.53
N ILE A 162 2.20 -3.37 -20.64
CA ILE A 162 1.85 -4.33 -19.59
C ILE A 162 1.93 -5.72 -20.21
N TRP A 163 2.45 -6.70 -19.48
CA TRP A 163 2.34 -8.10 -19.83
C TRP A 163 1.65 -8.84 -18.70
N CYS A 164 0.67 -9.66 -19.04
CA CYS A 164 -0.02 -10.57 -18.10
C CYS A 164 0.18 -11.99 -18.60
N ALA A 165 0.85 -12.85 -17.83
CA ALA A 165 1.26 -14.19 -18.27
C ALA A 165 1.96 -14.21 -19.64
N GLY A 166 2.77 -13.20 -19.95
CA GLY A 166 3.46 -13.07 -21.24
C GLY A 166 2.61 -12.54 -22.40
N THR A 167 1.33 -12.24 -22.18
CA THR A 167 0.48 -11.57 -23.18
C THR A 167 0.60 -10.06 -23.02
N GLU A 168 1.01 -9.36 -24.08
CA GLU A 168 1.12 -7.90 -24.08
C GLU A 168 -0.26 -7.22 -24.12
N HIS A 169 -0.42 -6.19 -23.30
CA HIS A 169 -1.58 -5.32 -23.25
C HIS A 169 -1.13 -3.88 -23.46
N THR A 170 -1.86 -3.15 -24.30
CA THR A 170 -1.69 -1.70 -24.43
C THR A 170 -2.46 -1.02 -23.30
N PRO A 171 -1.83 -0.15 -22.48
CA PRO A 171 -2.54 0.63 -21.47
C PRO A 171 -3.65 1.46 -22.13
N ALA A 172 -4.78 1.64 -21.45
CA ALA A 172 -5.79 2.61 -21.90
C ALA A 172 -5.14 4.00 -22.02
N THR A 173 -5.42 4.72 -23.11
CA THR A 173 -4.81 6.02 -23.42
C THR A 173 -5.36 7.18 -22.58
N ASP A 174 -6.39 6.92 -21.77
CA ASP A 174 -7.17 7.95 -21.10
C ASP A 174 -7.02 7.76 -19.60
N HIS A 175 -6.19 8.58 -18.93
CA HIS A 175 -6.32 9.09 -17.54
C HIS A 175 -5.15 10.04 -17.22
#